data_AF-A0A2M7DFR0-F1
#
_entry.id   AF-A0A2M7DFR0-F1
#
_cell.length_a   1.000
_cell.length_b   1.000
_cell.length_c   1.000
_cell.angle_alpha   90.00
_cell.angle_beta   90.00
_cell.angle_gamma   90.00
#
_symmetry.space_group_name_H-M   'P 1'
#
loop_
_entity.id
_entity.type
_entity.pdbx_description
1 polymer ?
#
loop_
_entity_poly.entity_id
_entity_poly.type
_entity_poly.pdbx_seq_one_letter_code
_entity_poly.pdbx_strand_id
1 'polypeptide(L)' 'MKKRHEQKLLLLSLFLFVVWNAPILLLFDSSDPFLGIPKIYIFIFSVWIFSIALSYIITKRYNE' A
#
# COMPACT_ATOMS: atom_id res chain seq x y z
N MET A 1 21.37 10.07 -12.36
CA MET A 1 20.38 9.06 -11.92
C MET A 1 20.21 8.02 -13.02
N LYS A 2 20.57 6.75 -12.77
CA LYS A 2 20.45 5.68 -13.79
C LYS A 2 18.95 5.42 -14.04
N LYS A 3 18.52 5.41 -15.32
CA LYS A 3 17.14 5.12 -15.78
C LYS A 3 16.44 3.92 -15.10
N ARG A 4 17.22 2.99 -14.52
CA ARG A 4 16.74 1.84 -13.73
C ARG A 4 16.05 2.21 -12.40
N HIS A 5 16.38 3.32 -11.74
CA HIS A 5 15.74 3.69 -10.48
C HIS A 5 14.34 4.27 -10.70
N GLU A 6 14.15 5.07 -11.75
CA GLU A 6 12.85 5.61 -12.13
C GLU A 6 11.87 4.50 -12.53
N GLN A 7 12.33 3.49 -13.26
CA GLN A 7 11.49 2.34 -13.63
C GLN A 7 11.02 1.54 -12.41
N LYS A 8 11.87 1.38 -11.38
CA LYS A 8 11.48 0.71 -10.14
C LYS A 8 10.45 1.53 -9.35
N LEU A 9 10.57 2.85 -9.35
CA LEU A 9 9.61 3.74 -8.68
C LEU A 9 8.26 3.78 -9.42
N LEU A 10 8.27 3.75 -10.76
CA LEU A 10 7.05 3.68 -11.57
C LEU A 10 6.28 2.37 -11.35
N LEU A 11 6.98 1.23 -11.30
CA LEU A 11 6.31 -0.04 -11.02
C LEU A 11 5.75 -0.09 -9.59
N LEU A 12 6.49 0.48 -8.63
CA LEU A 12 6.04 0.59 -7.24
C LEU A 12 4.81 1.49 -7.12
N SER A 13 4.77 2.65 -7.79
CA SER A 13 3.62 3.55 -7.74
C SER A 13 2.38 2.93 -8.40
N LEU A 14 2.55 2.22 -9.52
CA LEU A 14 1.45 1.51 -10.19
C LEU A 14 0.88 0.39 -9.31
N PHE A 15 1.75 -0.35 -8.63
CA PHE A 15 1.35 -1.40 -7.69
C PHE A 15 0.61 -0.81 -6.49
N LEU A 16 1.13 0.27 -5.89
CA LEU A 16 0.46 0.98 -4.79
C LEU A 16 -0.91 1.51 -5.22
N PHE A 17 -1.05 2.02 -6.45
CA PHE A 17 -2.32 2.52 -6.98
C PHE A 17 -3.40 1.42 -7.05
N VAL A 18 -3.03 0.20 -7.46
CA VAL A 18 -3.96 -0.94 -7.50
C VAL A 18 -4.30 -1.42 -6.08
N VAL A 19 -3.32 -1.52 -5.19
CA VAL A 19 -3.53 -1.95 -3.80
C VAL A 19 -4.39 -0.95 -3.02
N TRP A 20 -4.29 0.35 -3.32
CA TRP A 20 -5.17 1.37 -2.73
C TRP A 20 -6.61 1.35 -3.23
N ASN A 21 -6.89 0.73 -4.38
CA ASN A 21 -8.26 0.55 -4.89
C ASN A 21 -8.98 -0.66 -4.28
N ALA A 22 -8.26 -1.69 -3.84
CA ALA A 22 -8.82 -2.86 -3.15
C ALA A 22 -9.72 -2.53 -1.93
N PRO A 23 -9.36 -1.60 -1.02
CA PRO A 23 -10.22 -1.24 0.12
C PRO A 23 -11.51 -0.55 -0.31
N ILE A 24 -11.52 0.16 -1.44
CA ILE A 24 -12.73 0.79 -1.99
C ILE A 24 -13.69 -0.29 -2.50
N LEU A 25 -13.19 -1.33 -3.19
CA LEU A 25 -14.02 -2.44 -3.65
C LEU A 25 -14.60 -3.26 -2.49
N LEU A 26 -13.77 -3.59 -1.49
CA LEU A 26 -14.18 -4.34 -0.30
C LEU A 26 -15.18 -3.57 0.58
N LEU A 27 -15.16 -2.24 0.50
CA LEU A 27 -16.12 -1.35 1.14
C LEU A 27 -17.54 -1.52 0.60
N PHE A 28 -17.68 -1.63 -0.71
CA PHE A 28 -18.97 -1.79 -1.39
C PHE A 28 -19.49 -3.22 -1.39
N ASP A 29 -18.60 -4.21 -1.24
CA ASP A 29 -18.96 -5.64 -1.17
C ASP A 29 -19.46 -6.06 0.22
N SER A 30 -19.18 -5.27 1.26
CA SER A 30 -19.61 -5.61 2.63
C SER A 30 -21.01 -5.07 2.95
N SER A 31 -22.01 -5.97 3.00
CA SER A 31 -23.40 -5.69 3.38
C SER A 31 -23.63 -5.54 4.91
N ASP A 32 -22.56 -5.58 5.72
CA ASP A 32 -22.64 -5.49 7.18
C ASP A 32 -22.61 -4.03 7.67
N PRO A 33 -23.71 -3.49 8.20
CA PRO A 33 -23.81 -2.08 8.59
C PRO A 33 -22.94 -1.68 9.79
N PHE A 34 -22.48 -2.65 10.61
CA PHE A 34 -21.76 -2.38 11.86
C PHE A 34 -20.23 -2.54 11.77
N LEU A 35 -19.74 -3.37 10.85
CA LEU A 35 -18.30 -3.68 10.74
C LEU A 35 -17.64 -3.09 9.48
N GLY A 36 -18.39 -2.40 8.60
CA GLY A 36 -17.82 -1.76 7.41
C GLY A 36 -16.68 -0.80 7.74
N ILE A 37 -16.91 0.17 8.64
CA ILE A 37 -15.91 1.19 8.99
C ILE A 37 -14.67 0.61 9.70
N PRO A 38 -14.80 -0.24 10.74
CA PRO A 38 -13.63 -0.87 11.38
C PRO A 38 -12.76 -1.70 10.42
N LYS A 39 -13.38 -2.44 9.47
CA LYS A 39 -12.65 -3.23 8.47
C LYS A 39 -11.77 -2.34 7.58
N ILE A 40 -12.27 -1.16 7.18
CA ILE A 40 -11.48 -0.17 6.40
C ILE A 40 -10.24 0.27 7.17
N TYR A 41 -10.40 0.64 8.44
CA TYR A 41 -9.29 1.13 9.24
C TYR A 41 -8.20 0.07 9.36
N ILE A 42 -8.55 -1.19 9.62
CA ILE A 42 -7.57 -2.28 9.67
C ILE A 42 -6.81 -2.41 8.35
N PHE A 43 -7.50 -2.29 7.21
CA PHE A 43 -6.86 -2.35 5.89
C PHE A 43 -5.93 -1.17 5.63
N ILE A 44 -6.38 0.05 5.91
CA ILE A 44 -5.56 1.28 5.77
C ILE A 44 -4.32 1.18 6.66
N PHE A 45 -4.48 0.81 7.93
CA PHE A 45 -3.36 0.64 8.86
C PHE A 45 -2.40 -0.46 8.40
N SER A 46 -2.92 -1.59 7.87
CA SER A 46 -2.08 -2.66 7.32
C SER A 46 -1.25 -2.19 6.12
N VAL A 47 -1.85 -1.48 5.17
CA VAL A 47 -1.15 -0.90 4.01
C VAL A 47 -0.13 0.14 4.45
N TRP A 48 -0.45 0.95 5.46
CA TRP A 48 0.47 1.92 6.04
C TRP A 48 1.71 1.25 6.67
N ILE A 49 1.49 0.23 7.49
CA ILE A 49 2.59 -0.53 8.11
C ILE A 49 3.45 -1.19 7.03
N PHE A 50 2.82 -1.75 5.99
CA PHE A 50 3.54 -2.35 4.87
C PHE A 50 4.41 -1.31 4.13
N SER A 51 3.89 -0.11 3.89
CA SER A 51 4.63 0.99 3.27
C SER A 51 5.83 1.43 4.12
N ILE A 52 5.65 1.60 5.43
CA ILE A 52 6.72 1.94 6.36
C ILE A 52 7.79 0.84 6.39
N ALA A 53 7.38 -0.43 6.48
CA ALA A 53 8.29 -1.56 6.47
C ALA A 53 9.10 -1.64 5.17
N LEU A 54 8.46 -1.44 4.02
CA LEU A 54 9.12 -1.45 2.72
C LEU A 54 10.13 -0.30 2.61
N SER A 55 9.74 0.90 3.03
CA SER A 55 10.62 2.07 3.07
C SER A 55 11.84 1.85 3.99
N TYR A 56 11.62 1.24 5.16
CA TYR A 56 12.68 0.87 6.10
C TYR A 56 13.66 -0.14 5.48
N ILE A 57 13.14 -1.21 4.85
CA ILE A 57 13.97 -2.22 4.18
C ILE A 57 14.78 -1.59 3.04
N ILE A 58 14.19 -0.71 2.24
CA ILE A 58 14.87 -0.03 1.14
C ILE A 58 15.98 0.87 1.70
N THR A 59 15.69 1.68 2.73
CA THR A 59 16.66 2.59 3.34
C THR A 59 17.84 1.83 3.94
N LYS A 60 17.56 0.75 4.68
CA LYS A 60 18.61 -0.09 5.28
C LYS A 60 19.48 -0.78 4.21
N ARG A 61 18.90 -1.10 3.05
CA ARG A 61 19.62 -1.75 1.94
C ARG A 61 20.47 -0.79 1.11
N TYR A 62 20.16 0.51 1.11
CA TYR A 62 20.88 1.53 0.34
C TYR A 62 21.86 2.36 1.19
N ASN A 63 21.80 2.28 2.52
CA ASN A 63 22.83 2.79 3.42
C ASN A 63 23.98 1.78 3.62
N GLU A 64 24.47 1.22 2.52
CA GLU A 64 25.89 0.83 2.38
C GLU A 64 26.64 1.98 1.69
#